data_AF-A0A3B0WAU9-F1
#
_entry.id   AF-A0A3B0WAU9-F1
#
_cell.length_a   1.000
_cell.length_b   1.000
_cell.length_c   1.000
_cell.angle_alpha   90.00
_cell.angle_beta   90.00
_cell.angle_gamma   90.00
#
_symmetry.space_group_name_H-M   'P 1'
#
loop_
_entity.id
_entity.type
_entity.pdbx_description
1 polymer ?
#
loop_
_entity_poly.entity_id
_entity_poly.type
_entity_poly.pdbx_seq_one_letter_code
_entity_poly.pdbx_strand_id
1 'polypeptide(L)'
;MKKLIIIGITLLVLIVFFTISTFSNSFEGGQSNATKVNTDGFGLKASAQDINDRENGANDALNKNIETNNEVVNFNQATLEMNFSTNGGRPTIKFEEIRLLAENDTVAATGMINQMIDNPEKNILELSTLTKNCVGLESPDNLVPLDEILNNQPFPKALWDTGYCSRIGTENDPFYTHLELARQGNKLAQLTLNEEFYWALERKTINPRLYPIEYNDLKNEVIGYLKSLSSQGVALASLKLGNQYRTNQALLPEDLVLAYFYSYLYEKQLKGSVRKHPWYCPSYALYCSKSPAELYQSLSKSDQARADRILERVRH
;
A
#
# COMPACT_ATOMS: atom_id res chain seq x y z
N MET A 1 -37.90 -16.09 7.21
CA MET A 1 -36.90 -15.32 6.44
C MET A 1 -37.09 -13.80 6.54
N LYS A 2 -38.27 -13.21 6.25
CA LYS A 2 -38.47 -11.75 6.36
C LYS A 2 -38.24 -11.15 7.76
N LYS A 3 -38.53 -11.88 8.85
CA LYS A 3 -38.30 -11.40 10.23
C LYS A 3 -36.82 -11.36 10.66
N LEU A 4 -35.94 -12.17 10.04
CA LEU A 4 -34.50 -12.19 10.33
C LEU A 4 -33.75 -11.05 9.65
N ILE A 5 -34.22 -10.62 8.46
CA ILE A 5 -33.65 -9.47 7.74
C ILE A 5 -33.98 -8.16 8.47
N ILE A 6 -35.18 -8.04 9.04
CA ILE A 6 -35.57 -6.86 9.83
C ILE A 6 -34.69 -6.75 11.08
N ILE A 7 -34.46 -7.84 11.82
CA ILE A 7 -33.60 -7.84 13.02
C ILE A 7 -32.15 -7.47 12.68
N GLY A 8 -31.63 -7.94 11.54
CA GLY A 8 -30.27 -7.59 11.08
C GLY A 8 -30.11 -6.10 10.74
N ILE A 9 -31.13 -5.48 10.13
CA ILE A 9 -31.12 -4.05 9.81
C ILE A 9 -31.28 -3.20 11.08
N THR A 10 -32.15 -3.61 12.03
CA THR A 10 -32.30 -2.88 13.30
C THR A 10 -31.04 -2.92 14.16
N LEU A 11 -30.29 -4.03 14.14
CA LEU A 11 -29.01 -4.14 14.86
C LEU A 11 -27.94 -3.22 14.25
N LEU A 12 -27.93 -3.11 12.92
CA LEU A 12 -26.96 -2.28 12.19
C LEU A 12 -27.24 -0.78 12.40
N VAL A 13 -28.52 -0.39 12.47
CA VAL A 13 -28.92 0.99 12.82
C VAL A 13 -28.60 1.30 14.29
N LEU A 14 -28.78 0.36 15.22
CA LEU A 14 -28.42 0.54 16.63
C LEU A 14 -26.90 0.71 16.87
N ILE A 15 -26.07 -0.02 16.11
CA ILE A 15 -24.60 0.10 16.19
C ILE A 15 -24.15 1.46 15.66
N VAL A 16 -24.76 1.95 14.55
CA VAL A 16 -24.46 3.27 13.98
C VAL A 16 -24.97 4.41 14.89
N PHE A 17 -26.10 4.23 15.59
CA PHE A 17 -26.61 5.24 16.54
C PHE A 17 -25.73 5.34 17.80
N PHE A 18 -25.16 4.22 18.26
CA PHE A 18 -24.31 4.21 19.46
C PHE A 18 -22.94 4.88 19.22
N THR A 19 -22.34 4.72 18.03
CA THR A 19 -21.05 5.34 17.69
C THR A 19 -21.13 6.87 17.55
N ILE A 20 -22.28 7.42 17.19
CA ILE A 20 -22.49 8.88 17.09
C ILE A 20 -22.65 9.52 18.48
N SER A 21 -23.29 8.82 19.43
CA SER A 21 -23.49 9.34 20.79
C SER A 21 -22.21 9.41 21.64
N THR A 22 -21.22 8.55 21.38
CA THR A 22 -19.92 8.56 22.08
C THR A 22 -18.95 9.61 21.54
N PHE A 23 -19.12 10.02 20.27
CA PHE A 23 -18.32 11.11 19.68
C PHE A 23 -18.70 12.49 20.24
N SER A 24 -19.93 12.66 20.71
CA SER A 24 -20.44 13.93 21.26
C SER A 24 -20.04 14.18 22.72
N ASN A 25 -19.63 13.15 23.47
CA ASN A 25 -19.27 13.26 24.89
C ASN A 25 -17.76 13.30 25.16
N SER A 26 -16.91 13.27 24.13
CA SER A 26 -15.45 13.18 24.28
C SER A 26 -14.71 14.49 24.03
N PHE A 27 -15.44 15.62 23.90
CA PHE A 27 -14.88 16.95 23.65
C PHE A 27 -15.25 17.97 24.74
N GLU A 28 -15.20 17.58 26.01
CA GLU A 28 -15.18 18.53 27.13
C GLU A 28 -14.41 17.91 28.31
N GLY A 29 -13.15 18.35 28.51
CA GLY A 29 -12.32 17.80 29.58
C GLY A 29 -10.90 18.37 29.67
N GLY A 30 -10.77 19.70 29.74
CA GLY A 30 -9.48 20.38 29.96
C GLY A 30 -9.64 21.75 30.63
N GLN A 31 -9.75 21.74 31.96
CA GLN A 31 -9.60 22.81 32.98
C GLN A 31 -9.67 24.31 32.60
N SER A 32 -10.57 25.06 33.25
CA SER A 32 -10.15 26.23 34.07
C SER A 32 -11.22 26.67 35.09
N ASN A 33 -10.73 26.95 36.31
CA ASN A 33 -11.17 27.90 37.34
C ASN A 33 -12.67 28.17 37.62
N ALA A 34 -12.99 27.91 38.88
CA ALA A 34 -14.16 28.37 39.60
C ALA A 34 -14.45 29.87 39.36
N THR A 35 -15.58 30.13 38.70
CA THR A 35 -16.34 31.36 38.92
C THR A 35 -17.82 30.98 38.95
N LYS A 36 -18.47 31.20 40.10
CA LYS A 36 -19.92 31.11 40.26
C LYS A 36 -20.59 31.99 39.21
N VAL A 37 -21.37 31.41 38.31
CA VAL A 37 -22.30 32.15 37.45
C VAL A 37 -23.70 31.57 37.65
N ASN A 38 -24.62 32.49 37.95
CA ASN A 38 -26.04 32.29 38.18
C ASN A 38 -26.68 31.36 37.14
N THR A 39 -27.37 30.35 37.63
CA THR A 39 -28.41 29.64 36.89
C THR A 39 -29.63 30.56 36.80
N ASP A 40 -29.71 31.37 35.75
CA ASP A 40 -30.98 31.95 35.30
C ASP A 40 -30.94 32.13 33.78
N GLY A 41 -31.75 31.34 33.08
CA GLY A 41 -32.21 31.61 31.72
C GLY A 41 -31.30 31.23 30.55
N PHE A 42 -31.35 29.96 30.11
CA PHE A 42 -31.08 29.63 28.71
C PHE A 42 -32.10 28.61 28.20
N GLY A 43 -33.08 29.12 27.45
CA GLY A 43 -33.96 28.29 26.63
C GLY A 43 -33.18 27.76 25.45
N LEU A 44 -32.86 26.47 25.48
CA LEU A 44 -32.37 25.73 24.31
C LEU A 44 -33.51 25.61 23.29
N LYS A 45 -33.58 26.53 22.34
CA LYS A 45 -34.13 26.25 21.02
C LYS A 45 -32.97 26.28 20.04
N ALA A 46 -32.36 25.12 19.80
CA ALA A 46 -31.60 24.95 18.56
C ALA A 46 -32.55 25.30 17.41
N SER A 47 -32.13 26.21 16.53
CA SER A 47 -32.96 26.58 15.39
C SER A 47 -33.10 25.35 14.47
N ALA A 48 -34.21 25.23 13.75
CA ALA A 48 -34.39 24.16 12.77
C ALA A 48 -33.27 24.16 11.71
N GLN A 49 -32.60 25.29 11.52
CA GLN A 49 -31.44 25.46 10.65
C GLN A 49 -30.19 24.77 11.23
N ASP A 50 -29.90 24.94 12.52
CA ASP A 50 -28.75 24.27 13.19
C ASP A 50 -28.90 22.74 13.24
N ILE A 51 -30.15 22.25 13.30
CA ILE A 51 -30.45 20.81 13.25
C ILE A 51 -30.28 20.30 11.82
N ASN A 52 -30.80 21.00 10.81
CA ASN A 52 -30.60 20.65 9.40
C ASN A 52 -29.13 20.69 8.98
N ASP A 53 -28.34 21.67 9.44
CA ASP A 53 -26.93 21.79 9.08
C ASP A 53 -26.09 20.67 9.74
N ARG A 54 -26.46 20.23 10.95
CA ARG A 54 -25.86 19.04 11.61
C ARG A 54 -26.28 17.73 10.95
N GLU A 55 -27.54 17.57 10.55
CA GLU A 55 -28.00 16.38 9.84
C GLU A 55 -27.39 16.30 8.43
N ASN A 56 -27.31 17.41 7.71
CA ASN A 56 -26.65 17.48 6.41
C ASN A 56 -25.15 17.20 6.52
N GLY A 57 -24.46 17.76 7.52
CA GLY A 57 -23.05 17.45 7.79
C GLY A 57 -22.80 15.99 8.18
N ALA A 58 -23.72 15.37 8.94
CA ALA A 58 -23.65 13.95 9.28
C ALA A 58 -23.92 13.05 8.07
N ASN A 59 -24.86 13.43 7.21
CA ASN A 59 -25.16 12.73 5.96
C ASN A 59 -24.01 12.84 4.95
N ASP A 60 -23.37 14.00 4.84
CA ASP A 60 -22.19 14.20 3.99
C ASP A 60 -20.99 13.39 4.50
N ALA A 61 -20.77 13.34 5.81
CA ALA A 61 -19.74 12.49 6.42
C ALA A 61 -20.02 10.99 6.21
N LEU A 62 -21.30 10.58 6.32
CA LEU A 62 -21.71 9.20 6.06
C LEU A 62 -21.51 8.82 4.59
N ASN A 63 -21.92 9.68 3.66
CA ASN A 63 -21.75 9.47 2.22
C ASN A 63 -20.28 9.40 1.83
N LYS A 64 -19.43 10.29 2.37
CA LYS A 64 -17.98 10.26 2.17
C LYS A 64 -17.35 8.98 2.73
N ASN A 65 -17.83 8.48 3.87
CA ASN A 65 -17.38 7.21 4.44
C ASN A 65 -17.80 6.00 3.58
N ILE A 66 -19.00 6.00 3.00
CA ILE A 66 -19.47 4.95 2.08
C ILE A 66 -18.65 4.96 0.79
N GLU A 67 -18.40 6.13 0.22
CA GLU A 67 -17.57 6.30 -1.00
C GLU A 67 -16.15 5.80 -0.76
N THR A 68 -15.50 6.24 0.32
CA THR A 68 -14.15 5.80 0.71
C THR A 68 -14.09 4.28 0.90
N ASN A 69 -15.10 3.68 1.55
CA ASN A 69 -15.16 2.23 1.74
C ASN A 69 -15.33 1.47 0.42
N ASN A 70 -16.16 1.97 -0.51
CA ASN A 70 -16.34 1.35 -1.83
C ASN A 70 -15.07 1.45 -2.67
N GLU A 71 -14.36 2.58 -2.64
CA GLU A 71 -13.06 2.73 -3.30
C GLU A 71 -12.04 1.72 -2.79
N VAL A 72 -11.94 1.54 -1.48
CA VAL A 72 -10.99 0.59 -0.87
C VAL A 72 -11.34 -0.84 -1.22
N VAL A 73 -12.63 -1.20 -1.21
CA VAL A 73 -13.10 -2.53 -1.62
C VAL A 73 -12.76 -2.80 -3.08
N ASN A 74 -13.07 -1.86 -3.98
CA ASN A 74 -12.77 -1.97 -5.40
C ASN A 74 -11.26 -2.06 -5.65
N PHE A 75 -10.47 -1.25 -4.94
CA PHE A 75 -9.02 -1.28 -5.04
C PHE A 75 -8.45 -2.62 -4.56
N ASN A 76 -8.91 -3.13 -3.42
CA ASN A 76 -8.50 -4.46 -2.93
C ASN A 76 -8.85 -5.55 -3.96
N GLN A 77 -10.05 -5.52 -4.54
CA GLN A 77 -10.47 -6.47 -5.58
C GLN A 77 -9.56 -6.38 -6.82
N ALA A 78 -9.31 -5.17 -7.32
CA ALA A 78 -8.42 -4.94 -8.45
C ALA A 78 -6.99 -5.45 -8.17
N THR A 79 -6.43 -5.21 -6.97
CA THR A 79 -5.10 -5.71 -6.61
C THR A 79 -5.04 -7.24 -6.52
N LEU A 80 -6.14 -7.92 -6.17
CA LEU A 80 -6.21 -9.38 -6.21
C LEU A 80 -6.20 -9.90 -7.66
N GLU A 81 -6.92 -9.25 -8.56
CA GLU A 81 -7.00 -9.60 -9.98
C GLU A 81 -5.68 -9.34 -10.72
N MET A 82 -4.95 -8.30 -10.33
CA MET A 82 -3.62 -7.97 -10.87
C MET A 82 -2.54 -9.03 -10.58
N ASN A 83 -2.88 -10.13 -9.87
CA ASN A 83 -1.97 -11.23 -9.54
C ASN A 83 -0.61 -10.74 -9.06
N PHE A 84 -0.61 -9.75 -8.17
CA PHE A 84 0.58 -9.44 -7.39
C PHE A 84 1.04 -10.75 -6.74
N SER A 85 2.13 -11.33 -7.24
CA SER A 85 2.76 -12.38 -6.46
C SER A 85 3.20 -11.73 -5.16
N THR A 86 3.27 -12.54 -4.13
CA THR A 86 3.69 -12.09 -2.82
C THR A 86 5.16 -11.75 -2.72
N ASN A 87 5.86 -11.78 -3.85
CA ASN A 87 7.26 -11.42 -4.05
C ASN A 87 7.41 -10.12 -4.84
N GLY A 88 6.31 -9.45 -5.23
CA GLY A 88 6.39 -8.32 -6.15
C GLY A 88 6.76 -8.72 -7.60
N GLY A 89 6.87 -10.01 -7.90
CA GLY A 89 6.93 -10.53 -9.27
C GLY A 89 5.54 -10.58 -9.89
N ARG A 90 5.40 -10.18 -11.15
CA ARG A 90 4.10 -10.18 -11.85
C ARG A 90 4.27 -10.74 -13.25
N PRO A 91 3.43 -11.69 -13.66
CA PRO A 91 3.04 -11.79 -15.05
C PRO A 91 1.98 -10.73 -15.30
N THR A 92 2.35 -9.57 -15.87
CA THR A 92 1.33 -8.70 -16.46
C THR A 92 1.03 -9.23 -17.86
N ILE A 93 -0.26 -9.36 -18.19
CA ILE A 93 -0.71 -9.90 -19.50
C ILE A 93 -0.04 -9.11 -20.64
N LYS A 94 0.05 -7.79 -20.50
CA LYS A 94 0.71 -6.90 -21.46
C LYS A 94 2.21 -7.18 -21.61
N PHE A 95 2.93 -7.55 -20.55
CA PHE A 95 4.37 -7.81 -20.67
C PHE A 95 4.64 -9.04 -21.52
N GLU A 96 3.89 -10.12 -21.32
CA GLU A 96 4.04 -11.33 -22.13
C GLU A 96 3.64 -11.08 -23.58
N GLU A 97 2.61 -10.26 -23.82
CA GLU A 97 2.24 -9.80 -25.17
C GLU A 97 3.39 -9.05 -25.85
N ILE A 98 4.06 -8.11 -25.17
CA ILE A 98 5.23 -7.41 -25.74
C ILE A 98 6.38 -8.38 -25.99
N ARG A 99 6.63 -9.30 -25.07
CA ARG A 99 7.71 -10.29 -25.18
C ARG A 99 7.53 -11.15 -26.43
N LEU A 100 6.33 -11.70 -26.63
CA LEU A 100 5.97 -12.49 -27.80
C LEU A 100 5.93 -11.65 -29.08
N LEU A 101 5.50 -10.38 -29.00
CA LEU A 101 5.54 -9.46 -30.12
C LEU A 101 6.98 -9.20 -30.57
N ALA A 102 7.91 -9.00 -29.64
CA ALA A 102 9.31 -8.71 -29.95
C ALA A 102 10.01 -9.86 -30.70
N GLU A 103 9.61 -11.11 -30.44
CA GLU A 103 10.11 -12.30 -31.16
C GLU A 103 9.77 -12.26 -32.66
N ASN A 104 8.68 -11.60 -33.04
CA ASN A 104 8.20 -11.53 -34.42
C ASN A 104 8.45 -10.17 -35.09
N ASP A 105 8.33 -9.08 -34.33
CA ASP A 105 8.46 -7.70 -34.79
C ASP A 105 8.99 -6.79 -33.66
N THR A 106 10.31 -6.64 -33.63
CA THR A 106 11.02 -5.80 -32.65
C THR A 106 10.61 -4.32 -32.76
N VAL A 107 10.25 -3.83 -33.95
CA VAL A 107 9.86 -2.42 -34.17
C VAL A 107 8.47 -2.17 -33.58
N ALA A 108 7.52 -3.07 -33.81
CA ALA A 108 6.20 -2.99 -33.21
C ALA A 108 6.26 -3.09 -31.68
N ALA A 109 7.09 -4.00 -31.14
CA ALA A 109 7.32 -4.10 -29.70
C ALA A 109 7.90 -2.80 -29.11
N THR A 110 8.88 -2.19 -29.78
CA THR A 110 9.45 -0.88 -29.42
C THR A 110 8.36 0.20 -29.36
N GLY A 111 7.48 0.26 -30.37
CA GLY A 111 6.35 1.18 -30.41
C GLY A 111 5.38 0.98 -29.25
N MET A 112 5.07 -0.26 -28.89
CA MET A 112 4.20 -0.59 -27.77
C MET A 112 4.82 -0.20 -26.42
N ILE A 113 6.13 -0.40 -26.25
CA ILE A 113 6.87 0.03 -25.06
C ILE A 113 6.83 1.56 -24.91
N ASN A 114 7.08 2.31 -26.00
CA ASN A 114 7.01 3.78 -25.97
C ASN A 114 5.61 4.29 -25.56
N GLN A 115 4.54 3.67 -26.05
CA GLN A 115 3.17 4.01 -25.61
C GLN A 115 2.96 3.82 -24.10
N MET A 116 3.62 2.83 -23.48
CA MET A 116 3.56 2.63 -22.03
C MET A 116 4.34 3.71 -21.28
N ILE A 117 5.52 4.06 -21.79
CA ILE A 117 6.38 5.12 -21.23
C ILE A 117 5.66 6.47 -21.28
N ASP A 118 4.93 6.76 -22.35
CA ASP A 118 4.18 8.00 -22.54
C ASP A 118 2.94 8.11 -21.64
N ASN A 119 2.48 7.00 -21.05
CA ASN A 119 1.34 6.97 -20.14
C ASN A 119 1.65 6.19 -18.86
N PRO A 120 2.51 6.75 -17.98
CA PRO A 120 3.03 6.02 -16.84
C PRO A 120 1.95 5.70 -15.81
N GLU A 121 0.94 6.56 -15.64
CA GLU A 121 -0.16 6.36 -14.69
C GLU A 121 -0.94 5.07 -14.96
N LYS A 122 -1.18 4.75 -16.24
CA LYS A 122 -1.95 3.55 -16.65
C LYS A 122 -1.10 2.29 -16.75
N ASN A 123 0.23 2.44 -16.72
CA ASN A 123 1.17 1.35 -16.98
C ASN A 123 2.23 1.22 -15.87
N ILE A 124 1.93 1.68 -14.65
CA ILE A 124 2.83 1.64 -13.49
C ILE A 124 3.46 0.25 -13.30
N LEU A 125 2.66 -0.80 -13.50
CA LEU A 125 3.07 -2.18 -13.23
C LEU A 125 3.97 -2.73 -14.34
N GLU A 126 3.62 -2.41 -15.58
CA GLU A 126 4.41 -2.73 -16.75
C GLU A 126 5.76 -2.00 -16.70
N LEU A 127 5.78 -0.71 -16.36
CA LEU A 127 7.01 0.09 -16.24
C LEU A 127 7.94 -0.42 -15.14
N SER A 128 7.40 -0.81 -13.98
CA SER A 128 8.18 -1.49 -12.93
C SER A 128 8.83 -2.78 -13.46
N THR A 129 8.11 -3.54 -14.29
CA THR A 129 8.61 -4.78 -14.89
C THR A 129 9.68 -4.50 -15.95
N LEU A 130 9.49 -3.48 -16.81
CA LEU A 130 10.50 -3.04 -17.77
C LEU A 130 11.78 -2.60 -17.06
N THR A 131 11.66 -1.84 -15.96
CA THR A 131 12.79 -1.41 -15.14
C THR A 131 13.63 -2.60 -14.68
N LYS A 132 12.99 -3.64 -14.14
CA LYS A 132 13.68 -4.89 -13.72
C LYS A 132 14.39 -5.59 -14.88
N ASN A 133 13.86 -5.53 -16.10
CA ASN A 133 14.49 -6.12 -17.28
C ASN A 133 15.65 -5.29 -17.84
N CYS A 134 15.72 -4.01 -17.52
CA CYS A 134 16.89 -3.18 -17.82
C CYS A 134 18.02 -3.40 -16.80
N VAL A 135 17.68 -3.63 -15.52
CA VAL A 135 18.68 -3.91 -14.49
C VAL A 135 19.47 -5.14 -14.89
N GLY A 136 20.79 -4.96 -14.99
CA GLY A 136 21.69 -6.03 -15.37
C GLY A 136 22.15 -5.98 -16.81
N LEU A 137 21.45 -5.36 -17.76
CA LEU A 137 21.88 -5.38 -19.18
C LEU A 137 23.29 -4.79 -19.39
N GLU A 138 23.60 -3.68 -18.72
CA GLU A 138 24.91 -3.03 -18.73
C GLU A 138 25.78 -3.37 -17.52
N SER A 139 25.45 -4.43 -16.76
CA SER A 139 26.22 -4.75 -15.56
C SER A 139 27.66 -5.12 -15.91
N PRO A 140 28.68 -4.55 -15.24
CA PRO A 140 30.07 -4.97 -15.42
C PRO A 140 30.30 -6.44 -15.01
N ASP A 141 29.38 -7.01 -14.22
CA ASP A 141 29.40 -8.41 -13.81
C ASP A 141 28.74 -9.35 -14.84
N ASN A 142 28.17 -8.81 -15.94
CA ASN A 142 27.64 -9.65 -17.00
C ASN A 142 28.77 -10.37 -17.74
N LEU A 143 28.68 -11.70 -17.76
CA LEU A 143 29.59 -12.55 -18.52
C LEU A 143 29.34 -12.50 -20.04
N VAL A 144 28.15 -12.02 -20.45
CA VAL A 144 27.75 -11.88 -21.85
C VAL A 144 27.80 -10.40 -22.24
N PRO A 145 28.57 -10.02 -23.27
CA PRO A 145 28.60 -8.64 -23.77
C PRO A 145 27.21 -8.14 -24.18
N LEU A 146 26.93 -6.86 -23.94
CA LEU A 146 25.64 -6.26 -24.29
C LEU A 146 25.27 -6.47 -25.76
N ASP A 147 26.20 -6.28 -26.69
CA ASP A 147 25.97 -6.48 -28.12
C ASP A 147 25.49 -7.91 -28.43
N GLU A 148 26.02 -8.91 -27.72
CA GLU A 148 25.61 -10.31 -27.88
C GLU A 148 24.20 -10.54 -27.32
N ILE A 149 23.84 -9.90 -26.20
CA ILE A 149 22.48 -9.93 -25.66
C ILE A 149 21.51 -9.31 -26.67
N LEU A 150 21.79 -8.11 -27.17
CA LEU A 150 20.90 -7.37 -28.07
C LEU A 150 20.75 -8.06 -29.44
N ASN A 151 21.80 -8.74 -29.93
CA ASN A 151 21.73 -9.47 -31.20
C ASN A 151 20.93 -10.77 -31.11
N ASN A 152 20.89 -11.41 -29.93
CA ASN A 152 20.27 -12.72 -29.76
C ASN A 152 18.94 -12.70 -29.00
N GLN A 153 18.60 -11.57 -28.36
CA GLN A 153 17.40 -11.45 -27.54
C GLN A 153 16.53 -10.30 -28.05
N PRO A 154 15.48 -10.59 -28.85
CA PRO A 154 14.64 -9.57 -29.47
C PRO A 154 13.93 -8.64 -28.49
N PHE A 155 13.49 -9.16 -27.33
CA PHE A 155 12.82 -8.34 -26.31
C PHE A 155 13.78 -7.35 -25.62
N PRO A 156 14.94 -7.77 -25.07
CA PRO A 156 15.98 -6.84 -24.61
C PRO A 156 16.36 -5.82 -25.68
N LYS A 157 16.44 -6.22 -26.95
CA LYS A 157 16.67 -5.29 -28.06
C LYS A 157 15.58 -4.24 -28.19
N ALA A 158 14.31 -4.64 -28.25
CA ALA A 158 13.18 -3.70 -28.34
C ALA A 158 13.17 -2.72 -27.15
N LEU A 159 13.43 -3.22 -25.94
CA LEU A 159 13.50 -2.40 -24.74
C LEU A 159 14.70 -1.43 -24.77
N TRP A 160 15.85 -1.90 -25.22
CA TRP A 160 17.05 -1.08 -25.39
C TRP A 160 16.85 0.04 -26.42
N ASP A 161 16.26 -0.28 -27.57
CA ASP A 161 16.04 0.65 -28.68
C ASP A 161 15.07 1.80 -28.31
N THR A 162 14.27 1.65 -27.24
CA THR A 162 13.44 2.74 -26.70
C THR A 162 14.25 3.82 -25.96
N GLY A 163 15.49 3.53 -25.57
CA GLY A 163 16.27 4.36 -24.65
C GLY A 163 15.79 4.32 -23.20
N TYR A 164 14.86 3.43 -22.85
CA TYR A 164 14.37 3.31 -21.48
C TYR A 164 15.46 2.82 -20.52
N CYS A 165 16.29 1.85 -20.94
CA CYS A 165 17.33 1.28 -20.09
C CYS A 165 18.47 2.24 -19.77
N SER A 166 18.79 3.18 -20.65
CA SER A 166 19.85 4.18 -20.41
C SER A 166 19.48 5.21 -19.33
N ARG A 167 18.22 5.22 -18.87
CA ARG A 167 17.75 6.08 -17.78
C ARG A 167 18.01 5.48 -16.40
N ILE A 168 18.19 4.17 -16.30
CA ILE A 168 18.34 3.44 -15.04
C ILE A 168 19.60 3.91 -14.32
N GLY A 169 19.49 4.31 -13.05
CA GLY A 169 20.61 4.83 -12.27
C GLY A 169 20.93 6.32 -12.49
N THR A 170 20.16 7.03 -13.33
CA THR A 170 20.39 8.45 -13.66
C THR A 170 19.40 9.38 -12.95
N GLU A 171 19.51 10.69 -13.17
CA GLU A 171 18.49 11.66 -12.73
C GLU A 171 17.12 11.43 -13.37
N ASN A 172 17.06 10.77 -14.54
CA ASN A 172 15.84 10.47 -15.28
C ASN A 172 15.28 9.06 -14.97
N ASP A 173 15.77 8.42 -13.91
CA ASP A 173 15.37 7.08 -13.51
C ASP A 173 13.84 6.97 -13.34
N PRO A 174 13.20 5.91 -13.87
CA PRO A 174 11.76 5.68 -13.73
C PRO A 174 11.24 5.70 -12.28
N PHE A 175 12.10 5.46 -11.29
CA PHE A 175 11.78 5.64 -9.88
C PHE A 175 11.18 7.02 -9.59
N TYR A 176 11.72 8.10 -10.18
CA TYR A 176 11.24 9.46 -9.90
C TYR A 176 9.86 9.73 -10.51
N THR A 177 9.55 9.15 -11.67
CA THR A 177 8.20 9.18 -12.23
C THR A 177 7.21 8.48 -11.31
N HIS A 178 7.61 7.34 -10.75
CA HIS A 178 6.78 6.57 -9.81
C HIS A 178 6.56 7.31 -8.49
N LEU A 179 7.60 7.97 -7.97
CA LEU A 179 7.55 8.80 -6.79
C LEU A 179 6.60 9.99 -6.97
N GLU A 180 6.69 10.67 -8.13
CA GLU A 180 5.82 11.80 -8.44
C GLU A 180 4.35 11.38 -8.50
N LEU A 181 4.03 10.27 -9.17
CA LEU A 181 2.67 9.72 -9.18
C LEU A 181 2.17 9.37 -7.77
N ALA A 182 3.04 8.84 -6.91
CA ALA A 182 2.69 8.53 -5.52
C ALA A 182 2.37 9.80 -4.71
N ARG A 183 3.14 10.87 -4.90
CA ARG A 183 2.91 12.20 -4.30
C ARG A 183 1.63 12.86 -4.78
N GLN A 184 1.25 12.62 -6.03
CA GLN A 184 -0.02 13.06 -6.61
C GLN A 184 -1.24 12.26 -6.11
N GLY A 185 -1.04 11.25 -5.26
CA GLY A 185 -2.12 10.48 -4.65
C GLY A 185 -2.50 9.22 -5.41
N ASN A 186 -1.73 8.80 -6.42
CA ASN A 186 -1.98 7.54 -7.11
C ASN A 186 -1.76 6.36 -6.14
N LYS A 187 -2.85 5.72 -5.69
CA LYS A 187 -2.82 4.63 -4.70
C LYS A 187 -1.99 3.43 -5.18
N LEU A 188 -1.97 3.14 -6.48
CA LEU A 188 -1.19 2.05 -7.05
C LEU A 188 0.31 2.38 -7.02
N ALA A 189 0.69 3.60 -7.37
CA ALA A 189 2.06 4.09 -7.25
C ALA A 189 2.53 4.02 -5.79
N GLN A 190 1.74 4.58 -4.86
CA GLN A 190 1.99 4.53 -3.41
C GLN A 190 2.22 3.10 -2.89
N LEU A 191 1.41 2.15 -3.35
CA LEU A 191 1.50 0.74 -2.95
C LEU A 191 2.77 0.05 -3.46
N THR A 192 3.24 0.45 -4.64
CA THR A 192 4.32 -0.22 -5.37
C THR A 192 5.67 0.47 -5.23
N LEU A 193 5.67 1.74 -4.80
CA LEU A 193 6.87 2.56 -4.61
C LEU A 193 7.87 1.92 -3.64
N ASN A 194 7.39 1.16 -2.66
CA ASN A 194 8.25 0.41 -1.74
C ASN A 194 9.17 -0.59 -2.47
N GLU A 195 8.67 -1.30 -3.47
CA GLU A 195 9.49 -2.22 -4.28
C GLU A 195 10.45 -1.42 -5.17
N GLU A 196 9.97 -0.38 -5.84
CA GLU A 196 10.80 0.49 -6.68
C GLU A 196 11.93 1.16 -5.89
N PHE A 197 11.68 1.53 -4.63
CA PHE A 197 12.69 2.10 -3.75
C PHE A 197 13.81 1.08 -3.45
N TYR A 198 13.50 -0.20 -3.24
CA TYR A 198 14.52 -1.24 -3.09
C TYR A 198 15.39 -1.34 -4.34
N TRP A 199 14.77 -1.40 -5.52
CA TRP A 199 15.53 -1.46 -6.78
C TRP A 199 16.34 -0.19 -7.02
N ALA A 200 15.83 0.97 -6.65
CA ALA A 200 16.54 2.26 -6.75
C ALA A 200 17.78 2.31 -5.84
N LEU A 201 17.75 1.64 -4.67
CA LEU A 201 18.94 1.47 -3.83
C LEU A 201 19.96 0.53 -4.48
N GLU A 202 19.52 -0.61 -5.01
CA GLU A 202 20.41 -1.59 -5.65
C GLU A 202 21.15 -1.01 -6.85
N ARG A 203 20.44 -0.25 -7.70
CA ARG A 203 21.03 0.43 -8.87
C ARG A 203 21.67 1.78 -8.57
N LYS A 204 21.77 2.15 -7.29
CA LYS A 204 22.43 3.37 -6.77
C LYS A 204 21.81 4.70 -7.21
N THR A 205 20.59 4.70 -7.75
CA THR A 205 19.78 5.91 -7.97
C THR A 205 19.57 6.66 -6.66
N ILE A 206 19.35 5.91 -5.57
CA ILE A 206 19.31 6.42 -4.21
C ILE A 206 20.57 5.92 -3.49
N ASN A 207 21.36 6.84 -2.95
CA ASN A 207 22.61 6.49 -2.28
C ASN A 207 22.60 6.93 -0.80
N PRO A 208 22.29 6.03 0.14
CA PRO A 208 22.20 6.37 1.57
C PRO A 208 23.55 6.77 2.18
N ARG A 209 24.68 6.42 1.55
CA ARG A 209 26.02 6.81 2.04
C ARG A 209 26.37 8.24 1.65
N LEU A 210 25.97 8.68 0.46
CA LEU A 210 26.23 10.03 -0.02
C LEU A 210 25.20 11.04 0.47
N TYR A 211 23.92 10.63 0.55
CA TYR A 211 22.79 11.50 0.87
C TYR A 211 21.92 10.89 1.98
N PRO A 212 22.43 10.79 3.22
CA PRO A 212 21.76 10.07 4.30
C PRO A 212 20.48 10.76 4.81
N ILE A 213 20.39 12.08 4.70
CA ILE A 213 19.21 12.84 5.17
C ILE A 213 18.07 12.63 4.18
N GLU A 214 18.33 12.88 2.90
CA GLU A 214 17.39 12.71 1.79
C GLU A 214 16.89 11.27 1.69
N TYR A 215 17.79 10.31 1.89
CA TYR A 215 17.44 8.90 1.99
C TYR A 215 16.44 8.63 3.12
N ASN A 216 16.68 9.17 4.32
CA ASN A 216 15.80 8.93 5.46
C ASN A 216 14.43 9.60 5.28
N ASP A 217 14.39 10.81 4.72
CA ASP A 217 13.13 11.49 4.41
C ASP A 217 12.32 10.71 3.39
N LEU A 218 12.95 10.28 2.29
CA LEU A 218 12.29 9.49 1.26
C LEU A 218 11.86 8.10 1.76
N LYS A 219 12.69 7.45 2.59
CA LYS A 219 12.34 6.20 3.28
C LYS A 219 11.09 6.36 4.14
N ASN A 220 11.03 7.43 4.94
CA ASN A 220 9.89 7.73 5.80
C ASN A 220 8.64 8.04 4.97
N GLU A 221 8.78 8.76 3.86
CA GLU A 221 7.70 9.04 2.92
C GLU A 221 7.11 7.74 2.32
N VAL A 222 7.97 6.87 1.78
CA VAL A 222 7.59 5.58 1.18
C VAL A 222 6.85 4.69 2.19
N ILE A 223 7.36 4.59 3.42
CA ILE A 223 6.70 3.85 4.50
C ILE A 223 5.41 4.53 4.95
N GLY A 224 5.37 5.87 4.94
CA GLY A 224 4.19 6.67 5.25
C GLY A 224 3.02 6.35 4.31
N TYR A 225 3.28 6.21 3.01
CA TYR A 225 2.27 5.78 2.04
C TYR A 225 1.70 4.41 2.36
N LEU A 226 2.55 3.42 2.66
CA LEU A 226 2.07 2.09 3.04
C LEU A 226 1.24 2.11 4.33
N LYS A 227 1.68 2.87 5.34
CA LYS A 227 0.95 3.02 6.61
C LYS A 227 -0.43 3.66 6.39
N SER A 228 -0.49 4.70 5.54
CA SER A 228 -1.74 5.37 5.17
C SER A 228 -2.70 4.45 4.41
N LEU A 229 -2.20 3.69 3.42
CA LEU A 229 -3.04 2.72 2.71
C LEU A 229 -3.52 1.60 3.63
N SER A 230 -2.66 1.10 4.52
CA SER A 230 -3.01 0.07 5.49
C SER A 230 -4.10 0.54 6.46
N SER A 231 -4.03 1.78 6.96
CA SER A 231 -5.08 2.34 7.83
C SER A 231 -6.41 2.57 7.11
N GLN A 232 -6.38 2.82 5.80
CA GLN A 232 -7.57 2.92 4.96
C GLN A 232 -8.24 1.56 4.67
N GLY A 233 -7.60 0.43 5.02
CA GLY A 233 -8.18 -0.89 4.73
C GLY A 233 -7.56 -1.61 3.53
N VAL A 234 -6.49 -1.07 2.93
CA VAL A 234 -5.82 -1.71 1.78
C VAL A 234 -5.02 -2.92 2.27
N ALA A 235 -5.52 -4.11 1.94
CA ALA A 235 -4.97 -5.38 2.43
C ALA A 235 -3.50 -5.55 2.04
N LEU A 236 -3.18 -5.33 0.77
CA LEU A 236 -1.82 -5.53 0.25
C LEU A 236 -0.79 -4.58 0.90
N ALA A 237 -1.21 -3.39 1.35
CA ALA A 237 -0.33 -2.48 2.09
C ALA A 237 0.00 -3.03 3.49
N SER A 238 -1.00 -3.57 4.20
CA SER A 238 -0.81 -4.28 5.46
C SER A 238 0.10 -5.49 5.28
N LEU A 239 -0.09 -6.27 4.21
CA LEU A 239 0.78 -7.41 3.90
C LEU A 239 2.25 -6.98 3.72
N LYS A 240 2.48 -5.91 2.94
CA LYS A 240 3.82 -5.35 2.71
C LYS A 240 4.46 -4.89 4.01
N LEU A 241 3.75 -4.14 4.85
CA LEU A 241 4.28 -3.70 6.16
C LEU A 241 4.59 -4.88 7.06
N GLY A 242 3.72 -5.90 7.10
CA GLY A 242 3.99 -7.14 7.83
C GLY A 242 5.32 -7.77 7.43
N ASN A 243 5.60 -7.87 6.13
CA ASN A 243 6.87 -8.38 5.62
C ASN A 243 8.08 -7.52 5.99
N GLN A 244 7.92 -6.20 5.86
CA GLN A 244 8.99 -5.26 6.18
C GLN A 244 9.42 -5.36 7.65
N TYR A 245 8.49 -5.51 8.59
CA TYR A 245 8.83 -5.67 10.02
C TYR A 245 9.28 -7.10 10.41
N ARG A 246 9.05 -8.11 9.56
CA ARG A 246 9.52 -9.50 9.81
C ARG A 246 10.97 -9.73 9.46
N THR A 247 11.53 -8.84 8.67
CA THR A 247 12.88 -8.99 8.14
C THR A 247 13.65 -7.73 8.51
N ASN A 248 14.91 -7.87 8.91
CA ASN A 248 15.78 -6.71 9.09
C ASN A 248 16.21 -6.16 7.72
N GLN A 249 15.25 -5.72 6.92
CA GLN A 249 15.48 -5.14 5.60
C GLN A 249 15.84 -3.66 5.72
N ALA A 250 16.37 -3.09 4.62
CA ALA A 250 16.94 -1.74 4.60
C ALA A 250 15.98 -0.62 5.05
N LEU A 251 14.66 -0.82 4.97
CA LEU A 251 13.67 0.23 5.25
C LEU A 251 13.21 0.31 6.70
N LEU A 252 13.03 -0.84 7.36
CA LEU A 252 12.45 -0.92 8.69
C LEU A 252 13.24 -1.92 9.55
N PRO A 253 13.52 -1.58 10.82
CA PRO A 253 14.07 -2.55 11.74
C PRO A 253 13.06 -3.67 11.98
N GLU A 254 13.57 -4.87 12.26
CA GLU A 254 12.72 -6.00 12.63
C GLU A 254 11.93 -5.69 13.91
N ASP A 255 10.60 -5.88 13.86
CA ASP A 255 9.67 -5.75 15.00
C ASP A 255 8.55 -6.79 14.84
N LEU A 256 8.71 -7.94 15.50
CA LEU A 256 7.78 -9.07 15.37
C LEU A 256 6.36 -8.74 15.87
N VAL A 257 6.19 -7.74 16.74
CA VAL A 257 4.87 -7.27 17.19
C VAL A 257 4.17 -6.50 16.08
N LEU A 258 4.88 -5.60 15.40
CA LEU A 258 4.32 -4.86 14.26
C LEU A 258 4.09 -5.78 13.06
N ALA A 259 5.00 -6.73 12.83
CA ALA A 259 4.82 -7.80 11.86
C ALA A 259 3.51 -8.57 12.10
N TYR A 260 3.26 -9.01 13.34
CA TYR A 260 2.02 -9.66 13.73
C TYR A 260 0.81 -8.75 13.47
N PHE A 261 0.86 -7.52 13.96
CA PHE A 261 -0.24 -6.57 13.85
C PHE A 261 -0.66 -6.35 12.39
N TYR A 262 0.28 -6.07 11.49
CA TYR A 262 -0.04 -5.84 10.08
C TYR A 262 -0.48 -7.11 9.35
N SER A 263 0.04 -8.28 9.73
CA SER A 263 -0.42 -9.56 9.20
C SER A 263 -1.85 -9.88 9.65
N TYR A 264 -2.22 -9.53 10.90
CA TYR A 264 -3.60 -9.59 11.39
C TYR A 264 -4.53 -8.66 10.60
N LEU A 265 -4.12 -7.41 10.35
CA LEU A 265 -4.91 -6.46 9.56
C LEU A 265 -5.19 -6.99 8.15
N TYR A 266 -4.18 -7.54 7.48
CA TYR A 266 -4.32 -8.14 6.15
C TYR A 266 -5.44 -9.20 6.11
N GLU A 267 -5.47 -10.14 7.07
CA GLU A 267 -6.50 -11.17 7.14
C GLU A 267 -7.90 -10.60 7.35
N LYS A 268 -8.02 -9.58 8.22
CA LYS A 268 -9.31 -8.93 8.49
C LYS A 268 -9.82 -8.14 7.30
N GLN A 269 -8.93 -7.44 6.61
CA GLN A 269 -9.26 -6.62 5.43
C GLN A 269 -9.74 -7.47 4.24
N LEU A 270 -9.29 -8.74 4.14
CA LEU A 270 -9.76 -9.68 3.14
C LEU A 270 -11.04 -10.45 3.51
N LYS A 271 -11.69 -10.14 4.66
CA LYS A 271 -12.94 -10.78 5.13
C LYS A 271 -12.89 -12.33 5.12
N GLY A 272 -11.72 -12.92 5.37
CA GLY A 272 -11.57 -14.38 5.38
C GLY A 272 -11.48 -15.03 3.99
N SER A 273 -11.38 -14.24 2.91
CA SER A 273 -10.91 -14.70 1.61
C SER A 273 -9.42 -15.04 1.71
N VAL A 274 -9.12 -16.14 2.40
CA VAL A 274 -7.76 -16.66 2.53
C VAL A 274 -7.34 -17.14 1.14
N ARG A 275 -6.72 -16.26 0.35
CA ARG A 275 -5.72 -16.77 -0.59
C ARG A 275 -4.71 -17.48 0.30
N LYS A 276 -4.54 -18.80 0.09
CA LYS A 276 -3.51 -19.62 0.74
C LYS A 276 -2.26 -18.75 0.87
N HIS A 277 -1.89 -18.43 2.11
CA HIS A 277 -0.81 -17.51 2.45
C HIS A 277 0.34 -17.65 1.46
N PRO A 278 0.44 -16.76 0.46
CA PRO A 278 1.43 -16.97 -0.56
C PRO A 278 2.67 -16.34 0.05
N TRP A 279 3.54 -17.10 0.70
CA TRP A 279 4.82 -16.56 1.12
C TRP A 279 5.88 -17.25 0.30
N TYR A 280 6.61 -16.51 -0.54
CA TYR A 280 7.99 -16.90 -0.75
C TYR A 280 8.73 -16.52 0.52
N CYS A 281 9.04 -17.55 1.27
CA CYS A 281 9.96 -17.50 2.38
C CYS A 281 11.33 -17.77 1.77
N PRO A 282 12.26 -16.79 1.75
CA PRO A 282 13.66 -17.14 1.58
C PRO A 282 13.98 -18.18 2.66
N SER A 283 14.62 -19.29 2.31
CA SER A 283 14.78 -20.46 3.20
C SER A 283 15.43 -20.15 4.56
N TYR A 284 16.07 -18.99 4.70
CA TYR A 284 16.72 -18.50 5.91
C TYR A 284 15.81 -17.66 6.85
N ALA A 285 14.61 -17.27 6.43
CA ALA A 285 13.74 -16.41 7.24
C ALA A 285 12.86 -17.24 8.20
N LEU A 286 13.31 -17.44 9.45
CA LEU A 286 12.60 -18.18 10.52
C LEU A 286 11.11 -17.77 10.69
N TYR A 287 10.86 -16.49 10.43
CA TYR A 287 9.60 -15.76 10.41
C TYR A 287 8.58 -16.26 9.41
N CYS A 288 9.01 -16.47 8.17
CA CYS A 288 8.21 -16.09 7.00
C CYS A 288 7.07 -17.06 6.63
N SER A 289 7.08 -18.28 7.15
CA SER A 289 6.00 -19.27 6.94
C SER A 289 4.86 -19.19 7.95
N LYS A 290 5.02 -18.43 9.04
CA LYS A 290 4.01 -18.37 10.11
C LYS A 290 2.80 -17.54 9.68
N SER A 291 1.60 -18.09 9.91
CA SER A 291 0.34 -17.36 9.98
C SER A 291 0.38 -16.31 11.11
N PRO A 292 -0.54 -15.33 11.14
CA PRO A 292 -0.61 -14.36 12.24
C PRO A 292 -0.77 -15.04 13.61
N ALA A 293 -1.56 -16.12 13.69
CA ALA A 293 -1.73 -16.88 14.92
C ALA A 293 -0.42 -17.54 15.39
N GLU A 294 0.31 -18.18 14.48
CA GLU A 294 1.60 -18.80 14.78
C GLU A 294 2.68 -17.75 15.13
N LEU A 295 2.63 -16.58 14.46
CA LEU A 295 3.53 -15.47 14.76
C LEU A 295 3.28 -14.94 16.16
N TYR A 296 2.01 -14.72 16.54
CA TYR A 296 1.60 -14.32 17.89
C TYR A 296 2.07 -15.32 18.96
N GLN A 297 1.88 -16.62 18.71
CA GLN A 297 2.31 -17.67 19.63
C GLN A 297 3.84 -17.72 19.81
N SER A 298 4.60 -17.21 18.84
CA SER A 298 6.06 -17.13 18.94
C SER A 298 6.60 -15.87 19.61
N LEU A 299 5.73 -14.90 19.92
CA LEU A 299 6.12 -13.70 20.67
C LEU A 299 6.37 -14.04 22.14
N SER A 300 7.26 -13.26 22.78
CA SER A 300 7.41 -13.31 24.23
C SER A 300 6.11 -12.89 24.94
N LYS A 301 5.93 -13.24 26.22
CA LYS A 301 4.74 -12.81 26.98
C LYS A 301 4.58 -11.28 27.03
N SER A 302 5.69 -10.54 27.14
CA SER A 302 5.69 -9.08 27.10
C SER A 302 5.28 -8.52 25.74
N ASP A 303 5.71 -9.17 24.66
CA ASP A 303 5.37 -8.78 23.28
C ASP A 303 3.93 -9.14 22.92
N GLN A 304 3.42 -10.27 23.40
CA GLN A 304 1.99 -10.62 23.32
C GLN A 304 1.14 -9.53 23.99
N ALA A 305 1.50 -9.12 25.20
CA ALA A 305 0.79 -8.04 25.88
C ALA A 305 0.89 -6.69 25.12
N ARG A 306 2.02 -6.41 24.44
CA ARG A 306 2.16 -5.23 23.57
C ARG A 306 1.25 -5.34 22.34
N ALA A 307 1.21 -6.50 21.71
CA ALA A 307 0.35 -6.79 20.57
C ALA A 307 -1.14 -6.63 20.93
N ASP A 308 -1.57 -7.18 22.07
CA ASP A 308 -2.93 -7.06 22.58
C ASP A 308 -3.34 -5.59 22.76
N ARG A 309 -2.49 -4.77 23.41
CA ARG A 309 -2.74 -3.32 23.56
C ARG A 309 -2.86 -2.59 22.24
N ILE A 310 -2.09 -2.98 21.22
CA ILE A 310 -2.20 -2.39 19.88
C ILE A 310 -3.54 -2.78 19.25
N LEU A 311 -3.95 -4.04 19.36
CA LEU A 311 -5.22 -4.52 18.82
C LEU A 311 -6.43 -3.90 19.52
N GLU A 312 -6.39 -3.70 20.83
CA GLU A 312 -7.44 -3.01 21.57
C GLU A 312 -7.71 -1.61 21.01
N ARG A 313 -6.66 -0.86 20.67
CA ARG A 313 -6.78 0.50 20.10
C ARG A 313 -7.40 0.55 18.71
N VAL A 314 -7.43 -0.57 17.99
CA VAL A 314 -7.96 -0.65 16.61
C VAL A 314 -9.35 -1.29 16.57
N ARG A 315 -9.80 -1.87 17.68
CA ARG A 315 -11.16 -2.44 17.83
C ARG A 315 -12.20 -1.40 18.28
N HIS A 316 -11.75 -0.25 18.78
CA HIS A 316 -12.56 0.89 19.21
C HIS A 316 -12.52 2.00 18.17
#